data_AF-A0A372G8Q3-F1
#
_entry.id   AF-A0A372G8Q3-F1
#
_cell.length_a   1.000
_cell.length_b   1.000
_cell.length_c   1.000
_cell.angle_alpha   90.00
_cell.angle_beta   90.00
_cell.angle_gamma   90.00
#
_symmetry.space_group_name_H-M   'P 1'
#
loop_
_entity.id
_entity.type
_entity.pdbx_description
1 polymer ?
#
loop_
_entity_poly.entity_id
_entity_poly.type
_entity_poly.pdbx_seq_one_letter_code
_entity_poly.pdbx_strand_id
1 'polypeptide(L)'
;MIREIEKLGDIGPWRDAFLAVPRHLFIPDLAYVSPDDDESYIIDRQANPEEWLRSAYLDVAIITQINAGESPITEAGKDGARFTSSASAPSTVAAFLSLLGARKGHNVLEIGTGTGWTAALLSAVVGDHNVTSIEIDEEVGNQAAQHLLNAGYAPHLVTGDGAEGFPDKAPFDRIHITCGIDDIPPQWIDQTKTGGILVAPYRRELVSLVVHGGGETTVKRYGRARFMMLRSPTSELSDER
;
A
#
# COMPACT_ATOMS: atom_id res chain seq x y z
N MET A 1 -15.97 -3.49 -8.51
CA MET A 1 -14.75 -3.84 -7.76
C MET A 1 -14.62 -5.35 -7.53
N ILE A 2 -15.19 -5.95 -6.47
CA ILE A 2 -14.86 -7.33 -6.06
C ILE A 2 -15.09 -8.37 -7.17
N ARG A 3 -16.24 -8.34 -7.84
CA ARG A 3 -16.52 -9.24 -8.97
C ARG A 3 -15.51 -9.13 -10.12
N GLU A 4 -14.91 -7.95 -10.31
CA GLU A 4 -13.89 -7.75 -11.34
C GLU A 4 -12.55 -8.33 -10.90
N ILE A 5 -12.17 -8.11 -9.64
CA ILE A 5 -10.97 -8.70 -9.04
C ILE A 5 -11.04 -10.25 -9.13
N GLU A 6 -12.19 -10.84 -8.83
CA GLU A 6 -12.37 -12.31 -8.87
C GLU A 6 -12.25 -12.92 -10.27
N LYS A 7 -12.42 -12.13 -11.34
CA LYS A 7 -12.13 -12.60 -12.71
C LYS A 7 -10.63 -12.83 -12.93
N LEU A 8 -9.78 -12.19 -12.13
CA LEU A 8 -8.32 -12.31 -12.20
C LEU A 8 -7.79 -13.49 -11.37
N GLY A 9 -8.60 -14.04 -10.47
CA GLY A 9 -8.24 -15.19 -9.66
C GLY A 9 -9.01 -15.27 -8.34
N ASP A 10 -8.83 -16.38 -7.63
CA ASP A 10 -9.35 -16.55 -6.28
C ASP A 10 -8.60 -15.63 -5.30
N ILE A 11 -9.35 -14.77 -4.61
CA ILE A 11 -8.84 -13.86 -3.57
C ILE A 11 -9.01 -14.44 -2.15
N GLY A 12 -9.57 -15.65 -2.03
CA GLY A 12 -9.67 -16.41 -0.80
C GLY A 12 -10.21 -15.60 0.39
N PRO A 13 -9.48 -15.55 1.52
CA PRO A 13 -9.94 -14.85 2.72
C PRO A 13 -10.04 -13.33 2.54
N TRP A 14 -9.44 -12.76 1.49
CA TRP A 14 -9.46 -11.32 1.25
C TRP A 14 -10.81 -10.82 0.77
N ARG A 15 -11.67 -11.68 0.20
CA ARG A 15 -13.02 -11.29 -0.26
C ARG A 15 -13.81 -10.60 0.84
N ASP A 16 -13.84 -11.21 2.03
CA ASP A 16 -14.59 -10.69 3.17
C ASP A 16 -13.98 -9.38 3.69
N ALA A 17 -12.64 -9.25 3.65
CA ALA A 17 -11.97 -8.00 3.98
C ALA A 17 -12.32 -6.87 3.00
N PHE A 18 -12.33 -7.13 1.69
CA PHE A 18 -12.75 -6.14 0.68
C PHE A 18 -14.23 -5.73 0.82
N LEU A 19 -15.09 -6.59 1.36
CA LEU A 19 -16.48 -6.26 1.68
C LEU A 19 -16.57 -5.41 2.97
N ALA A 20 -15.78 -5.75 3.98
CA ALA A 20 -15.81 -5.13 5.30
C ALA A 20 -15.13 -3.74 5.34
N VAL A 21 -14.12 -3.52 4.50
CA VAL A 21 -13.31 -2.29 4.49
C VAL A 21 -13.73 -1.37 3.34
N PRO A 22 -14.62 -0.39 3.57
CA PRO A 22 -15.09 0.52 2.53
C PRO A 22 -13.97 1.43 2.02
N ARG A 23 -13.44 1.15 0.82
CA ARG A 23 -12.34 1.90 0.19
C ARG A 23 -12.55 3.41 0.16
N HIS A 24 -13.80 3.87 -0.03
CA HIS A 24 -14.12 5.30 -0.09
C HIS A 24 -13.81 6.06 1.21
N LEU A 25 -13.72 5.41 2.38
CA LEU A 25 -13.29 6.06 3.62
C LEU A 25 -11.80 6.42 3.63
N PHE A 26 -11.02 5.88 2.70
CA PHE A 26 -9.57 6.07 2.59
C PHE A 26 -9.18 6.93 1.37
N ILE A 27 -10.17 7.48 0.65
CA ILE A 27 -9.93 8.38 -0.48
C ILE A 27 -10.21 9.82 -0.01
N PRO A 28 -9.27 10.76 -0.22
CA PRO A 28 -9.48 12.17 0.14
C PRO A 28 -10.58 12.80 -0.72
N ASP A 29 -11.07 13.97 -0.30
CA ASP A 29 -12.11 14.69 -1.01
C ASP A 29 -11.69 15.07 -2.44
N LEU A 30 -10.41 15.39 -2.64
CA LEU A 30 -9.84 15.80 -3.92
C LEU A 30 -8.64 14.90 -4.26
N ALA A 31 -8.64 14.29 -5.44
CA ALA A 31 -7.59 13.35 -5.88
C ALA A 31 -7.50 13.27 -7.41
N TYR A 32 -6.41 12.72 -7.94
CA TYR A 32 -6.35 12.32 -9.36
C TYR A 32 -6.63 10.84 -9.52
N VAL A 33 -7.55 10.48 -10.40
CA VAL A 33 -7.67 9.13 -10.91
C VAL A 33 -6.66 8.94 -12.04
N SER A 34 -5.88 7.86 -12.00
CA SER A 34 -4.88 7.54 -13.02
C SER A 34 -5.13 6.16 -13.62
N PRO A 35 -5.95 6.06 -14.68
CA PRO A 35 -6.11 4.84 -15.46
C PRO A 35 -4.80 4.49 -16.21
N ASP A 36 -4.62 3.22 -16.57
CA ASP A 36 -3.41 2.77 -17.29
C ASP A 36 -3.38 3.21 -18.76
N ASP A 37 -4.55 3.26 -19.42
CA ASP A 37 -4.69 3.49 -20.87
C ASP A 37 -5.34 4.84 -21.22
N ASP A 38 -5.68 5.66 -20.23
CA ASP A 38 -6.38 6.94 -20.40
C ASP A 38 -5.69 8.08 -19.63
N GLU A 39 -6.02 9.31 -20.01
CA GLU A 39 -5.58 10.50 -19.29
C GLU A 39 -6.12 10.52 -17.85
N SER A 40 -5.26 10.90 -16.91
CA SER A 40 -5.68 11.12 -15.53
C SER A 40 -6.59 12.35 -15.40
N TYR A 41 -7.52 12.30 -14.46
CA TYR A 41 -8.51 13.35 -14.23
C TYR A 41 -8.76 13.56 -12.74
N ILE A 42 -9.22 14.74 -12.35
CA ILE A 42 -9.54 15.04 -10.95
C ILE A 42 -10.93 14.52 -10.58
N ILE A 43 -11.03 13.99 -9.36
CA ILE A 43 -12.30 13.76 -8.68
C ILE A 43 -12.41 14.67 -7.47
N ASP A 44 -13.59 15.24 -7.27
CA ASP A 44 -13.91 16.15 -6.15
C ASP A 44 -15.24 15.70 -5.51
N ARG A 45 -15.18 15.28 -4.23
CA ARG A 45 -16.34 14.81 -3.47
C ARG A 45 -17.40 15.90 -3.30
N GLN A 46 -17.01 17.17 -3.16
CA GLN A 46 -17.93 18.28 -2.95
C GLN A 46 -18.60 18.69 -4.26
N ALA A 47 -17.84 18.73 -5.36
CA ALA A 47 -18.37 19.13 -6.66
C ALA A 47 -19.22 18.03 -7.32
N ASN A 48 -18.79 16.77 -7.25
CA ASN A 48 -19.48 15.62 -7.84
C ASN A 48 -19.35 14.35 -6.97
N PRO A 49 -20.15 14.23 -5.88
CA PRO A 49 -20.03 13.12 -4.94
C PRO A 49 -20.29 11.74 -5.56
N GLU A 50 -21.14 11.65 -6.58
CA GLU A 50 -21.46 10.38 -7.25
C GLU A 50 -20.27 9.87 -8.08
N GLU A 51 -19.67 10.73 -8.88
CA GLU A 51 -18.47 10.39 -9.65
C GLU A 51 -17.30 10.08 -8.74
N TRP A 52 -17.08 10.89 -7.70
CA TRP A 52 -16.05 10.64 -6.70
C TRP A 52 -16.23 9.25 -6.05
N LEU A 53 -17.45 8.90 -5.63
CA LEU A 53 -17.73 7.61 -5.00
C LEU A 53 -17.55 6.45 -5.98
N ARG A 54 -18.00 6.62 -7.23
CA ARG A 54 -17.80 5.61 -8.29
C ARG A 54 -16.31 5.37 -8.52
N SER A 55 -15.52 6.43 -8.64
CA SER A 55 -14.08 6.37 -8.87
C SER A 55 -13.33 5.69 -7.73
N ALA A 56 -13.75 5.90 -6.47
CA ALA A 56 -13.20 5.19 -5.32
C ALA A 56 -13.28 3.65 -5.45
N TYR A 57 -14.19 3.11 -6.27
CA TYR A 57 -14.36 1.66 -6.48
C TYR A 57 -13.99 1.17 -7.89
N LEU A 58 -13.46 2.05 -8.74
CA LEU A 58 -12.87 1.66 -10.02
C LEU A 58 -11.55 0.91 -9.81
N ASP A 59 -11.22 0.04 -10.76
CA ASP A 59 -9.99 -0.72 -10.72
C ASP A 59 -8.79 0.08 -11.24
N VAL A 60 -8.51 1.20 -10.60
CA VAL A 60 -7.51 2.20 -11.01
C VAL A 60 -6.79 2.74 -9.78
N ALA A 61 -5.57 3.23 -9.98
CA ALA A 61 -4.85 3.96 -8.95
C ALA A 61 -5.43 5.36 -8.78
N ILE A 62 -5.44 5.85 -7.54
CA ILE A 62 -5.88 7.21 -7.19
C ILE A 62 -4.71 7.90 -6.50
N ILE A 63 -4.14 8.92 -7.13
CA ILE A 63 -3.06 9.74 -6.57
C ILE A 63 -3.65 10.68 -5.53
N THR A 64 -3.12 10.60 -4.31
CA THR A 64 -3.64 11.31 -3.13
C THR A 64 -2.72 12.42 -2.64
N GLN A 65 -1.46 12.40 -3.08
CA GLN A 65 -0.50 13.46 -2.75
C GLN A 65 0.49 13.65 -3.91
N ILE A 66 0.82 14.92 -4.18
CA ILE A 66 1.86 15.33 -5.11
C ILE A 66 2.85 16.26 -4.41
N ASN A 67 4.07 16.33 -4.92
CA ASN A 67 5.14 17.21 -4.46
C ASN A 67 5.32 17.18 -2.93
N ALA A 68 5.18 16.01 -2.29
CA ALA A 68 5.26 15.85 -0.83
C ALA A 68 4.29 16.76 -0.04
N GLY A 69 3.13 17.05 -0.62
CA GLY A 69 2.11 17.91 -0.02
C GLY A 69 2.33 19.41 -0.20
N GLU A 70 3.42 19.83 -0.86
CA GLU A 70 3.74 21.24 -1.12
C GLU A 70 2.79 21.89 -2.14
N SER A 71 2.08 21.08 -2.93
CA SER A 71 1.17 21.56 -3.98
C SER A 71 -0.21 20.94 -3.83
N PRO A 72 -1.29 21.72 -4.00
CA PRO A 72 -2.64 21.18 -4.00
C PRO A 72 -2.92 20.38 -5.28
N ILE A 73 -3.77 19.36 -5.16
CA ILE A 73 -4.36 18.66 -6.30
C ILE A 73 -5.22 19.66 -7.08
N THR A 74 -4.83 20.00 -8.31
CA THR A 74 -5.51 20.96 -9.20
C THR A 74 -5.15 20.65 -10.65
N GLU A 75 -5.98 21.00 -11.63
CA GLU A 75 -5.67 20.70 -13.05
C GLU A 75 -4.29 21.25 -13.47
N ALA A 76 -3.94 22.46 -13.01
CA ALA A 76 -2.63 23.07 -13.25
C ALA A 76 -1.48 22.40 -12.47
N GLY A 77 -1.79 21.80 -11.31
CA GLY A 77 -0.82 21.10 -10.48
C GLY A 77 -0.49 19.69 -10.96
N LYS A 78 -1.13 19.19 -12.02
CA LYS A 78 -0.86 17.87 -12.59
C LYS A 78 0.41 17.87 -13.45
N ASP A 79 0.64 18.92 -14.22
CA ASP A 79 1.74 18.98 -15.18
C ASP A 79 3.10 19.08 -14.47
N GLY A 80 3.95 18.07 -14.67
CA GLY A 80 5.28 17.99 -14.05
C GLY A 80 5.27 17.68 -12.55
N ALA A 81 4.13 17.34 -11.96
CA ALA A 81 4.06 16.97 -10.56
C ALA A 81 4.72 15.62 -10.28
N ARG A 82 5.43 15.56 -9.15
CA ARG A 82 5.95 14.32 -8.58
C ARG A 82 4.89 13.69 -7.70
N PHE A 83 4.43 12.49 -8.05
CA PHE A 83 3.46 11.78 -7.21
C PHE A 83 4.18 11.18 -6.00
N THR A 84 3.65 11.42 -4.79
CA THR A 84 4.30 11.00 -3.53
C THR A 84 3.43 10.12 -2.64
N SER A 85 2.12 10.02 -2.92
CA SER A 85 1.24 9.02 -2.30
C SER A 85 0.07 8.66 -3.22
N SER A 86 -0.38 7.41 -3.15
CA SER A 86 -1.56 6.94 -3.87
C SER A 86 -2.28 5.81 -3.13
N ALA A 87 -3.57 5.65 -3.44
CA ALA A 87 -4.28 4.41 -3.23
C ALA A 87 -4.14 3.54 -4.49
N SER A 88 -3.41 2.42 -4.38
CA SER A 88 -3.22 1.47 -5.49
C SER A 88 -4.55 0.91 -6.01
N ALA A 89 -4.54 0.45 -7.26
CA ALA A 89 -5.69 -0.22 -7.85
C ALA A 89 -6.11 -1.46 -7.02
N PRO A 90 -7.41 -1.69 -6.78
CA PRO A 90 -7.92 -2.83 -6.03
C PRO A 90 -7.40 -4.20 -6.51
N SER A 91 -7.27 -4.42 -7.81
CA SER A 91 -6.71 -5.67 -8.36
C SER A 91 -5.23 -5.85 -8.03
N THR A 92 -4.46 -4.75 -8.05
CA THR A 92 -3.05 -4.77 -7.62
C THR A 92 -2.95 -5.11 -6.12
N VAL A 93 -3.76 -4.47 -5.28
CA VAL A 93 -3.83 -4.78 -3.84
C VAL A 93 -4.20 -6.24 -3.62
N ALA A 94 -5.22 -6.74 -4.32
CA ALA A 94 -5.63 -8.14 -4.22
C ALA A 94 -4.54 -9.12 -4.67
N ALA A 95 -3.81 -8.83 -5.75
CA ALA A 95 -2.70 -9.66 -6.22
C ALA A 95 -1.58 -9.75 -5.18
N PHE A 96 -1.18 -8.61 -4.59
CA PHE A 96 -0.15 -8.57 -3.56
C PHE A 96 -0.59 -9.31 -2.30
N LEU A 97 -1.80 -9.06 -1.81
CA LEU A 97 -2.34 -9.69 -0.60
C LEU A 97 -2.53 -11.22 -0.77
N SER A 98 -2.94 -11.66 -1.96
CA SER A 98 -3.03 -13.10 -2.28
C SER A 98 -1.66 -13.79 -2.24
N LEU A 99 -0.62 -13.15 -2.79
CA LEU A 99 0.75 -13.67 -2.69
C LEU A 99 1.30 -13.62 -1.26
N LEU A 100 0.91 -12.61 -0.48
CA LEU A 100 1.30 -12.47 0.92
C LEU A 100 0.74 -13.64 1.73
N GLY A 101 -0.48 -14.07 1.43
CA GLY A 101 -1.10 -15.23 2.07
C GLY A 101 -1.13 -15.10 3.60
N ALA A 102 -1.39 -13.89 4.09
CA ALA A 102 -1.56 -13.61 5.50
C ALA A 102 -2.84 -14.28 6.03
N ARG A 103 -2.82 -14.69 7.30
CA ARG A 103 -3.90 -15.44 7.94
C ARG A 103 -4.10 -14.92 9.36
N LYS A 104 -5.27 -15.21 9.93
CA LYS A 104 -5.60 -14.87 11.31
C LYS A 104 -4.45 -15.20 12.26
N GLY A 105 -4.00 -14.21 13.04
CA GLY A 105 -2.93 -14.35 14.03
C GLY A 105 -1.51 -14.24 13.49
N HIS A 106 -1.30 -14.10 12.17
CA HIS A 106 0.02 -13.74 11.64
C HIS A 106 0.38 -12.31 12.06
N ASN A 107 1.61 -12.13 12.52
CA ASN A 107 2.20 -10.81 12.73
C ASN A 107 2.70 -10.26 11.38
N VAL A 108 2.17 -9.11 10.97
CA VAL A 108 2.41 -8.51 9.66
C VAL A 108 3.03 -7.13 9.81
N LEU A 109 4.13 -6.92 9.10
CA LEU A 109 4.70 -5.60 8.86
C LEU A 109 4.26 -5.09 7.50
N GLU A 110 3.77 -3.86 7.42
CA GLU A 110 3.52 -3.13 6.19
C GLU A 110 4.49 -1.95 6.08
N ILE A 111 5.12 -1.81 4.91
CA ILE A 111 6.01 -0.70 4.57
C ILE A 111 5.29 0.17 3.54
N GLY A 112 4.92 1.39 3.93
CA GLY A 112 4.13 2.34 3.16
C GLY A 112 2.65 2.33 3.55
N THR A 113 2.30 2.94 4.70
CA THR A 113 0.90 3.05 5.14
C THR A 113 0.03 3.77 4.10
N GLY A 114 0.55 4.83 3.46
CA GLY A 114 -0.18 5.59 2.45
C GLY A 114 -1.53 6.07 2.97
N THR A 115 -2.62 5.72 2.30
CA THR A 115 -3.98 6.10 2.74
C THR A 115 -4.48 5.33 3.96
N GLY A 116 -3.86 4.20 4.31
CA GLY A 116 -4.28 3.27 5.36
C GLY A 116 -5.23 2.16 4.91
N TRP A 117 -5.67 2.13 3.65
CA TRP A 117 -6.65 1.12 3.20
C TRP A 117 -6.12 -0.31 3.29
N THR A 118 -4.86 -0.53 2.89
CA THR A 118 -4.25 -1.86 2.95
C THR A 118 -3.99 -2.29 4.39
N ALA A 119 -3.53 -1.38 5.27
CA ALA A 119 -3.46 -1.63 6.71
C ALA A 119 -4.81 -2.09 7.29
N ALA A 120 -5.92 -1.50 6.87
CA ALA A 120 -7.26 -1.90 7.29
C ALA A 120 -7.64 -3.30 6.77
N LEU A 121 -7.34 -3.61 5.50
CA LEU A 121 -7.56 -4.94 4.91
C LEU A 121 -6.75 -6.02 5.65
N LEU A 122 -5.47 -5.74 5.94
CA LEU A 122 -4.61 -6.60 6.75
C LEU A 122 -5.24 -6.81 8.14
N SER A 123 -5.65 -5.73 8.80
CA SER A 123 -6.25 -5.75 10.14
C SER A 123 -7.53 -6.58 10.18
N ALA A 124 -8.39 -6.47 9.16
CA ALA A 124 -9.60 -7.28 9.02
C ALA A 124 -9.31 -8.81 8.92
N VAL A 125 -8.16 -9.20 8.38
CA VAL A 125 -7.78 -10.62 8.22
C VAL A 125 -6.97 -11.15 9.41
N VAL A 126 -5.95 -10.42 9.84
CA VAL A 126 -4.98 -10.90 10.85
C VAL A 126 -5.32 -10.44 12.27
N GLY A 127 -6.14 -9.39 12.40
CA GLY A 127 -6.45 -8.67 13.64
C GLY A 127 -5.53 -7.46 13.85
N ASP A 128 -6.09 -6.32 14.23
CA ASP A 128 -5.43 -5.01 14.35
C ASP A 128 -4.09 -5.06 15.10
N HIS A 129 -4.06 -5.73 16.26
CA HIS A 129 -2.87 -5.82 17.10
C HIS A 129 -1.69 -6.54 16.45
N ASN A 130 -1.96 -7.31 15.38
CA ASN A 130 -0.95 -8.05 14.62
C ASN A 130 -0.48 -7.30 13.37
N VAL A 131 -0.93 -6.07 13.15
CA VAL A 131 -0.46 -5.22 12.03
C VAL A 131 0.39 -4.09 12.58
N THR A 132 1.58 -3.95 12.00
CA THR A 132 2.44 -2.77 12.14
C THR A 132 2.60 -2.15 10.76
N SER A 133 2.31 -0.86 10.61
CA SER A 133 2.42 -0.16 9.33
C SER A 133 3.28 1.09 9.48
N ILE A 134 4.28 1.23 8.60
CA ILE A 134 5.26 2.32 8.65
C ILE A 134 5.02 3.29 7.50
N GLU A 135 4.99 4.58 7.79
CA GLU A 135 4.94 5.67 6.82
C GLU A 135 6.08 6.65 7.07
N ILE A 136 6.72 7.12 6.00
CA ILE A 136 7.83 8.08 6.11
C ILE A 136 7.32 9.52 6.22
N ASP A 137 6.17 9.81 5.61
CA ASP A 137 5.55 11.13 5.62
C ASP A 137 4.55 11.25 6.77
N GLU A 138 4.91 12.06 7.77
CA GLU A 138 4.12 12.24 9.00
C GLU A 138 2.68 12.71 8.70
N GLU A 139 2.48 13.59 7.72
CA GLU A 139 1.16 14.10 7.38
C GLU A 139 0.30 13.02 6.71
N VAL A 140 0.87 12.23 5.80
CA VAL A 140 0.20 11.06 5.21
C VAL A 140 -0.16 10.04 6.29
N GLY A 141 0.75 9.77 7.22
CA GLY A 141 0.53 8.85 8.34
C GLY A 141 -0.61 9.32 9.26
N ASN A 142 -0.67 10.62 9.57
CA ASN A 142 -1.74 11.21 10.38
C ASN A 142 -3.11 11.10 9.70
N GLN A 143 -3.18 11.35 8.38
CA GLN A 143 -4.40 11.17 7.60
C GLN A 143 -4.84 9.70 7.58
N ALA A 144 -3.91 8.77 7.40
CA ALA A 144 -4.18 7.34 7.46
C ALA A 144 -4.75 6.91 8.82
N ALA A 145 -4.20 7.42 9.91
CA ALA A 145 -4.70 7.15 11.26
C ALA A 145 -6.18 7.58 11.42
N GLN A 146 -6.56 8.73 10.86
CA GLN A 146 -7.94 9.19 10.88
C GLN A 146 -8.87 8.33 10.02
N HIS A 147 -8.44 7.91 8.82
CA HIS A 147 -9.21 7.01 7.97
C HIS A 147 -9.42 5.64 8.64
N LEU A 148 -8.36 5.08 9.23
CA LEU A 148 -8.39 3.82 9.95
C LEU A 148 -9.36 3.88 11.13
N LEU A 149 -9.28 4.92 11.95
CA LEU A 149 -10.19 5.13 13.08
C LEU A 149 -11.65 5.23 12.61
N ASN A 150 -11.92 5.98 11.55
CA ASN A 150 -13.26 6.11 10.97
C ASN A 150 -13.80 4.79 10.41
N ALA A 151 -12.92 3.92 9.91
CA ALA A 151 -13.25 2.58 9.45
C ALA A 151 -13.31 1.54 10.58
N GLY A 152 -12.96 1.92 11.82
CA GLY A 152 -13.02 1.05 13.00
C GLY A 152 -11.80 0.15 13.20
N TYR A 153 -10.65 0.52 12.62
CA TYR A 153 -9.38 -0.22 12.74
C TYR A 153 -8.32 0.59 13.46
N ALA A 154 -7.51 -0.06 14.28
CA ALA A 154 -6.43 0.55 15.06
C ALA A 154 -5.14 -0.30 15.05
N PRO A 155 -4.51 -0.51 13.87
CA PRO A 155 -3.20 -1.14 13.79
C PRO A 155 -2.12 -0.27 14.45
N HIS A 156 -0.94 -0.84 14.65
CA HIS A 156 0.19 -0.06 15.16
C HIS A 156 0.83 0.76 14.03
N LEU A 157 0.62 2.07 14.07
CA LEU A 157 1.17 3.00 13.10
C LEU A 157 2.50 3.58 13.59
N VAL A 158 3.46 3.69 12.68
CA VAL A 158 4.81 4.19 12.97
C VAL A 158 5.18 5.21 11.89
N THR A 159 5.61 6.39 12.31
CA THR A 159 6.27 7.34 11.41
C THR A 159 7.78 7.04 11.43
N GLY A 160 8.36 6.69 10.28
CA GLY A 160 9.77 6.34 10.21
C GLY A 160 10.23 5.79 8.87
N ASP A 161 11.52 5.45 8.79
CA ASP A 161 12.11 4.83 7.61
C ASP A 161 11.73 3.35 7.54
N GLY A 162 10.95 2.99 6.53
CA GLY A 162 10.53 1.62 6.29
C GLY A 162 11.68 0.65 5.98
N ALA A 163 12.84 1.14 5.53
CA ALA A 163 14.02 0.30 5.27
C ALA A 163 14.54 -0.38 6.55
N GLU A 164 14.35 0.25 7.71
CA GLU A 164 14.79 -0.29 9.00
C GLU A 164 13.83 -1.35 9.57
N GLY A 165 12.63 -1.49 8.98
CA GLY A 165 11.58 -2.35 9.51
C GLY A 165 11.13 -1.91 10.91
N PHE A 166 10.73 -2.86 11.75
CA PHE A 166 10.33 -2.58 13.13
C PHE A 166 10.76 -3.70 14.09
N PRO A 167 12.02 -3.67 14.59
CA PRO A 167 12.60 -4.70 15.43
C PRO A 167 11.78 -5.05 16.69
N ASP A 168 11.11 -4.07 17.30
CA ASP A 168 10.38 -4.24 18.55
C ASP A 168 9.18 -5.21 18.44
N LYS A 169 8.69 -5.45 17.23
CA LYS A 169 7.65 -6.45 16.96
C LYS A 169 8.11 -7.58 16.05
N ALA A 170 9.39 -7.63 15.70
CA ALA A 170 9.96 -8.78 15.03
C ALA A 170 9.93 -10.03 15.96
N PRO A 171 9.90 -11.25 15.40
CA PRO A 171 9.89 -11.55 13.99
C PRO A 171 8.48 -11.55 13.38
N PHE A 172 8.39 -11.13 12.11
CA PHE A 172 7.15 -11.08 11.33
C PHE A 172 6.91 -12.39 10.59
N ASP A 173 5.65 -12.79 10.50
CA ASP A 173 5.21 -13.88 9.62
C ASP A 173 5.18 -13.41 8.17
N ARG A 174 4.83 -12.14 7.95
CA ARG A 174 4.65 -11.53 6.63
C ARG A 174 5.17 -10.10 6.62
N ILE A 175 5.78 -9.69 5.51
CA ILE A 175 6.07 -8.28 5.25
C ILE A 175 5.44 -7.88 3.91
N HIS A 176 4.62 -6.85 3.93
CA HIS A 176 3.94 -6.29 2.77
C HIS A 176 4.55 -4.95 2.41
N ILE A 177 5.09 -4.82 1.21
CA ILE A 177 5.77 -3.60 0.77
C ILE A 177 4.93 -2.95 -0.33
N THR A 178 4.50 -1.71 -0.10
CA THR A 178 3.61 -0.93 -0.99
C THR A 178 4.34 0.25 -1.65
N CYS A 179 5.66 0.17 -1.75
CA CYS A 179 6.52 1.11 -2.46
C CYS A 179 7.56 0.36 -3.30
N GLY A 180 7.96 0.94 -4.44
CA GLY A 180 8.96 0.35 -5.33
C GLY A 180 10.34 0.30 -4.68
N ILE A 181 11.08 -0.77 -4.94
CA ILE A 181 12.42 -0.96 -4.39
C ILE A 181 13.39 -1.50 -5.45
N ASP A 182 14.64 -1.05 -5.38
CA ASP A 182 15.72 -1.57 -6.23
C ASP A 182 16.58 -2.62 -5.53
N ASP A 183 16.58 -2.64 -4.20
CA ASP A 183 17.26 -3.63 -3.37
C ASP A 183 16.37 -4.00 -2.17
N ILE A 184 16.57 -5.19 -1.61
CA ILE A 184 15.82 -5.68 -0.44
C ILE A 184 16.69 -5.43 0.80
N PRO A 185 16.29 -4.54 1.72
CA PRO A 185 17.00 -4.32 2.97
C PRO A 185 17.22 -5.63 3.76
N PRO A 186 18.45 -5.91 4.24
CA PRO A 186 18.71 -7.11 5.03
C PRO A 186 17.89 -7.16 6.32
N GLN A 187 17.57 -5.99 6.90
CA GLN A 187 16.70 -5.85 8.06
C GLN A 187 15.36 -6.58 7.89
N TRP A 188 14.78 -6.56 6.68
CA TRP A 188 13.50 -7.23 6.43
C TRP A 188 13.65 -8.74 6.47
N ILE A 189 14.78 -9.29 6.00
CA ILE A 189 15.08 -10.72 6.08
C ILE A 189 15.33 -11.12 7.53
N ASP A 190 16.15 -10.36 8.24
CA ASP A 190 16.51 -10.61 9.65
C ASP A 190 15.30 -10.54 10.59
N GLN A 191 14.33 -9.68 10.27
CA GLN A 191 13.09 -9.52 11.04
C GLN A 191 11.98 -10.47 10.59
N THR A 192 12.20 -11.35 9.61
CA THR A 192 11.20 -12.31 9.13
C THR A 192 11.46 -13.70 9.70
N LYS A 193 10.40 -14.40 10.13
CA LYS A 193 10.50 -15.80 10.56
C LYS A 193 10.96 -16.70 9.41
N THR A 194 11.63 -17.80 9.73
CA THR A 194 11.80 -18.91 8.76
C THR A 194 10.42 -19.39 8.28
N GLY A 195 10.26 -19.50 6.96
CA GLY A 195 8.99 -19.76 6.27
C GLY A 195 8.11 -18.52 6.07
N GLY A 196 8.56 -17.35 6.53
CA GLY A 196 7.88 -16.07 6.32
C GLY A 196 7.96 -15.60 4.87
N ILE A 197 7.02 -14.75 4.48
CA ILE A 197 6.85 -14.29 3.09
C ILE A 197 6.88 -12.76 3.04
N LEU A 198 7.71 -12.23 2.15
CA LEU A 198 7.72 -10.82 1.79
C LEU A 198 7.09 -10.68 0.40
N VAL A 199 6.30 -9.63 0.18
CA VAL A 199 5.75 -9.29 -1.14
C VAL A 199 6.05 -7.83 -1.44
N ALA A 200 6.65 -7.56 -2.60
CA ALA A 200 7.13 -6.24 -2.96
C ALA A 200 7.06 -5.95 -4.47
N PRO A 201 7.05 -4.67 -4.88
CA PRO A 201 7.39 -4.24 -6.22
C PRO A 201 8.92 -4.08 -6.30
N TYR A 202 9.62 -5.10 -6.78
CA TYR A 202 11.07 -5.13 -6.90
C TYR A 202 11.52 -4.90 -8.34
N ARG A 203 12.27 -3.82 -8.59
CA ARG A 203 12.73 -3.41 -9.93
C ARG A 203 11.59 -3.42 -10.97
N ARG A 204 10.46 -2.83 -10.59
CA ARG A 204 9.21 -2.72 -11.38
C ARG A 204 8.50 -4.05 -11.65
N GLU A 205 8.79 -5.10 -10.89
CA GLU A 205 8.10 -6.39 -10.95
C GLU A 205 7.47 -6.76 -9.60
N LEU A 206 6.29 -7.37 -9.63
CA LEU A 206 5.69 -8.00 -8.45
C LEU A 206 6.49 -9.25 -8.11
N VAL A 207 7.02 -9.31 -6.90
CA VAL A 207 7.77 -10.46 -6.39
C VAL A 207 7.22 -10.96 -5.06
N SER A 208 7.36 -12.27 -4.83
CA SER A 208 7.26 -12.86 -3.50
C SER A 208 8.61 -13.47 -3.13
N LEU A 209 9.05 -13.25 -1.90
CA LEU A 209 10.27 -13.82 -1.34
C LEU A 209 9.91 -14.67 -0.13
N VAL A 210 10.41 -15.92 -0.09
CA VAL A 210 10.30 -16.80 1.09
C VAL A 210 11.64 -16.83 1.80
N VAL A 211 11.64 -16.62 3.12
CA VAL A 211 12.84 -16.69 3.96
C VAL A 211 13.01 -18.10 4.53
N HIS A 212 14.20 -18.68 4.39
CA HIS A 212 14.55 -20.01 4.88
C HIS A 212 15.47 -19.92 6.12
N GLY A 213 15.84 -21.06 6.69
CA GLY A 213 16.79 -21.10 7.81
C GLY A 213 18.16 -20.54 7.39
N GLY A 214 18.79 -19.76 8.27
CA GLY A 214 20.10 -19.16 8.00
C GLY A 214 20.07 -17.93 7.08
N GLY A 215 18.89 -17.37 6.79
CA GLY A 215 18.75 -16.14 5.99
C GLY A 215 18.74 -16.36 4.47
N GLU A 216 18.79 -17.61 4.01
CA GLU A 216 18.62 -17.93 2.59
C GLU A 216 17.22 -17.55 2.10
N THR A 217 17.08 -17.19 0.82
CA THR A 217 15.80 -16.74 0.27
C THR A 217 15.48 -17.37 -1.08
N THR A 218 14.19 -17.53 -1.36
CA THR A 218 13.71 -17.91 -2.71
C THR A 218 12.75 -16.85 -3.23
N VAL A 219 13.05 -16.32 -4.41
CA VAL A 219 12.27 -15.25 -5.04
C VAL A 219 11.49 -15.79 -6.24
N LYS A 220 10.22 -15.41 -6.35
CA LYS A 220 9.36 -15.62 -7.53
C LYS A 220 8.90 -14.28 -8.08
N ARG A 221 8.78 -14.18 -9.40
CA ARG A 221 8.35 -12.97 -10.15
C ARG A 221 7.04 -13.24 -10.86
N TYR A 222 6.13 -12.27 -10.87
CA TYR A 222 4.74 -12.46 -11.32
C TYR A 222 4.30 -11.49 -12.42
N GLY A 223 5.19 -10.61 -12.88
CA GLY A 223 4.89 -9.60 -13.88
C GLY A 223 5.18 -8.18 -13.36
N ARG A 224 4.76 -7.18 -14.13
CA ARG A 224 5.08 -5.77 -13.82
C ARG A 224 4.25 -5.23 -12.66
N ALA A 225 4.88 -4.40 -11.83
CA ALA A 225 4.24 -3.63 -10.78
C ALA A 225 4.96 -2.29 -10.67
N ARG A 226 4.25 -1.19 -10.96
CA ARG A 226 4.80 0.17 -10.89
C ARG A 226 4.28 0.85 -9.63
N PHE A 227 5.19 1.28 -8.79
CA PHE A 227 4.93 1.94 -7.53
C PHE A 227 5.87 3.14 -7.41
N MET A 228 5.48 4.12 -6.60
CA MET A 228 6.39 5.17 -6.16
C MET A 228 7.52 4.54 -5.34
N MET A 229 8.75 5.01 -5.52
CA MET A 229 9.92 4.39 -4.88
C MET A 229 9.93 4.62 -3.37
N LEU A 230 10.47 3.64 -2.63
CA LEU A 230 10.80 3.77 -1.21
C LEU A 230 11.69 5.00 -1.03
N ARG A 231 11.27 5.89 -0.12
CA ARG A 231 12.03 7.08 0.25
C ARG A 231 12.82 6.80 1.51
N SER A 232 13.94 7.50 1.70
CA SER A 232 14.65 7.57 2.97
C SER A 232 14.73 9.01 3.48
N PRO A 233 14.94 9.24 4.78
CA PRO A 233 15.10 10.60 5.33
C PRO A 233 16.29 11.37 4.74
N THR A 234 17.27 10.66 4.17
CA THR A 234 18.51 11.21 3.58
C THR A 234 18.51 11.23 2.07
N SER A 235 17.58 10.55 1.39
CA SER A 235 17.36 10.78 -0.03
C SER A 235 16.68 12.13 -0.17
N GLU A 236 17.43 13.16 -0.57
CA GLU A 236 16.79 14.26 -1.29
C GLU A 236 15.91 13.61 -2.37
N LEU A 237 14.66 14.08 -2.45
CA LEU A 237 13.67 13.64 -3.42
C LEU A 237 14.30 13.76 -4.81
N SER A 238 14.92 12.69 -5.31
CA SER A 238 15.63 12.74 -6.58
C SER A 238 14.56 12.94 -7.65
N ASP A 239 14.63 14.07 -8.34
CA ASP A 239 13.82 14.36 -9.51
C ASP A 239 14.06 13.28 -10.57
N GLU A 240 13.19 12.28 -10.61
CA GLU A 240 13.13 11.33 -11.70
C GLU A 240 12.35 11.95 -12.86
N ARG A 241 13.09 12.34 -13.90
CA ARG A 241 12.57 12.64 -15.24
C ARG A 241 12.24 11.36 -16.00
#